data_AF-A0A8T7E0Q3-F1
#
_entry.id   AF-A0A8T7E0Q3-F1
#
_cell.length_a   1.000
_cell.length_b   1.000
_cell.length_c   1.000
_cell.angle_alpha   90.00
_cell.angle_beta   90.00
_cell.angle_gamma   90.00
#
_symmetry.space_group_name_H-M   'P 1'
#
loop_
_entity.id
_entity.type
_entity.pdbx_description
1 polymer ?
#
loop_
_entity_poly.entity_id
_entity_poly.type
_entity_poly.pdbx_seq_one_letter_code
_entity_poly.pdbx_strand_id
1 'polypeptide(L)' 'MSSTLSYREITDLVEQHGSPLLLLDCSQLARQYQRLAAALPGVRLHYAVKAFPHQAVLQTLARLGAAYDAASAGEIALLE' A
#
# COMPACT_ATOMS: atom_id res chain seq x y z
N MET A 1 -1.77 16.94 -5.83
CA MET A 1 -2.23 17.21 -4.45
C MET A 1 -1.06 16.90 -3.53
N SER A 2 -0.73 17.81 -2.61
CA SER A 2 0.37 17.63 -1.66
C SER A 2 0.11 16.39 -0.81
N SER A 3 1.07 15.48 -0.71
CA SER A 3 0.96 14.21 0.02
C SER A 3 1.23 14.35 1.52
N THR A 4 1.11 15.57 2.05
CA THR A 4 1.47 15.90 3.43
C THR A 4 0.27 16.56 4.10
N LEU A 5 -0.23 15.91 5.14
CA LEU A 5 -1.29 16.43 5.99
C LEU A 5 -0.70 17.48 6.94
N SER A 6 -1.41 18.58 7.12
CA SER A 6 -1.14 19.56 8.17
C SER A 6 -1.47 18.98 9.55
N TYR A 7 -0.92 19.60 10.60
CA TYR A 7 -1.21 19.21 11.97
C TYR A 7 -2.71 19.21 12.27
N ARG A 8 -3.44 20.21 11.75
CA ARG A 8 -4.90 20.33 11.93
C ARG A 8 -5.66 19.19 11.26
N GLU A 9 -5.32 18.84 10.03
CA GLU A 9 -5.97 17.71 9.34
C GLU A 9 -5.72 16.39 10.09
N ILE A 10 -4.54 16.22 10.68
CA ILE A 10 -4.23 15.04 11.51
C ILE A 10 -5.10 15.04 12.78
N THR A 11 -5.23 16.17 13.50
CA THR A 11 -6.07 16.23 14.70
C THR A 11 -7.53 15.99 14.40
N ASP A 12 -8.06 16.56 13.30
CA ASP A 12 -9.44 16.37 12.88
C ASP A 12 -9.73 14.89 12.57
N LEU A 13 -8.81 14.18 11.91
CA LEU A 13 -8.91 12.75 11.65
C LEU A 13 -8.86 11.91 12.94
N VAL A 14 -8.03 12.29 13.90
CA VAL A 14 -7.95 11.61 15.21
C VAL A 14 -9.22 11.83 16.02
N GLU A 15 -9.80 13.03 16.00
CA GLU A 15 -11.10 13.29 16.64
C GLU A 15 -12.22 12.47 16.00
N GLN A 16 -12.20 12.34 14.68
CA GLN A 16 -13.22 11.59 13.93
C GLN A 16 -13.10 10.06 14.08
N HIS A 17 -11.88 9.51 14.09
CA HIS A 17 -11.64 8.07 14.00
C HIS A 17 -11.01 7.44 15.26
N GLY A 18 -10.58 8.26 16.23
CA GLY A 18 -9.90 7.82 17.44
C GLY A 18 -8.39 7.62 17.26
N SER A 19 -7.72 7.22 18.35
CA SER A 19 -6.28 6.97 18.40
C SER A 19 -5.99 5.63 19.11
N PRO A 20 -5.01 4.83 18.66
CA PRO A 20 -4.08 5.08 17.55
C PRO A 20 -4.72 4.96 16.16
N LEU A 21 -4.29 5.82 15.23
CA LEU A 21 -4.81 5.87 13.85
C LEU A 21 -3.69 5.63 12.83
N LEU A 22 -3.92 4.70 11.89
CA LEU A 22 -3.06 4.48 10.73
C LEU A 22 -3.70 5.12 9.48
N LEU A 23 -2.97 6.03 8.85
CA LEU A 23 -3.37 6.65 7.58
C LEU A 23 -2.55 6.06 6.43
N LEU A 24 -3.22 5.50 5.43
CA LEU A 24 -2.59 4.83 4.28
C LEU A 24 -2.90 5.58 2.97
N ASP A 25 -1.90 6.24 2.40
CA ASP A 25 -2.01 6.87 1.08
C ASP A 25 -1.71 5.87 -0.05
N CYS A 26 -2.76 5.26 -0.60
CA CYS A 26 -2.65 4.34 -1.73
C CYS A 26 -2.17 5.04 -3.03
N SER A 27 -2.36 6.35 -3.16
CA SER A 27 -1.82 7.10 -4.30
C SER A 27 -0.30 7.18 -4.24
N GLN A 28 0.26 7.32 -3.03
CA GLN A 28 1.70 7.31 -2.82
C GLN A 28 2.29 5.92 -3.07
N LEU A 29 1.62 4.86 -2.63
CA LEU A 29 1.98 3.49 -2.96
C LEU A 29 2.05 3.26 -4.48
N ALA A 30 1.01 3.67 -5.21
CA ALA A 30 0.97 3.53 -6.66
C ALA A 30 2.13 4.26 -7.36
N ARG A 31 2.42 5.51 -6.93
CA ARG A 31 3.57 6.27 -7.44
C ARG A 31 4.90 5.54 -7.21
N GLN A 32 5.08 4.93 -6.03
CA GLN A 32 6.32 4.21 -5.72
C GLN A 32 6.46 2.93 -6.55
N TYR A 33 5.38 2.16 -6.72
CA TYR A 33 5.37 0.98 -7.56
C TYR A 33 5.73 1.32 -9.02
N GLN A 34 5.07 2.33 -9.59
CA GLN A 34 5.34 2.79 -10.96
C GLN A 34 6.78 3.28 -11.14
N ARG A 35 7.31 4.02 -10.16
CA ARG A 35 8.70 4.49 -10.17
C ARG A 35 9.69 3.33 -10.17
N LEU A 36 9.45 2.30 -9.34
CA LEU A 36 10.31 1.11 -9.30
C LEU A 36 10.22 0.30 -10.59
N ALA A 37 9.02 0.11 -11.12
CA ALA A 37 8.80 -0.61 -12.37
C ALA A 37 9.50 0.08 -13.56
N ALA A 38 9.45 1.42 -13.61
CA ALA A 38 10.16 2.19 -14.63
C ALA A 38 11.69 2.10 -14.50
N ALA A 39 12.20 2.00 -13.26
CA ALA A 39 13.64 1.87 -13.00
C ALA A 39 14.19 0.47 -13.29
N LEU A 40 13.33 -0.56 -13.33
CA LEU A 40 13.71 -1.96 -13.54
C LEU A 40 12.95 -2.56 -14.76
N PRO A 41 13.19 -2.06 -15.98
CA PRO A 41 12.51 -2.56 -17.16
C PRO A 41 12.77 -4.05 -17.37
N GLY A 42 11.72 -4.81 -17.66
CA GLY A 42 11.78 -6.26 -17.87
C GLY A 42 11.75 -7.11 -16.59
N VAL A 43 11.81 -6.48 -15.40
CA VAL A 43 11.69 -7.20 -14.12
C VAL A 43 10.23 -7.25 -13.70
N ARG A 44 9.70 -8.45 -13.46
CA ARG A 44 8.39 -8.61 -12.82
C ARG A 44 8.53 -8.33 -11.33
N LEU A 45 7.77 -7.35 -10.84
CA LEU A 45 7.78 -7.01 -9.42
C LEU A 45 6.85 -7.93 -8.63
N HIS A 46 7.40 -8.57 -7.60
CA HIS A 46 6.66 -9.38 -6.62
C HIS A 46 6.64 -8.64 -5.28
N TYR A 47 5.46 -8.23 -4.83
CA TYR A 47 5.31 -7.58 -3.52
C TYR A 47 5.37 -8.63 -2.41
N ALA A 48 6.28 -8.44 -1.47
CA ALA A 48 6.42 -9.28 -0.29
C ALA A 48 5.25 -9.02 0.67
N VAL A 49 4.25 -9.91 0.69
CA VAL A 49 2.99 -9.73 1.45
C VAL A 49 3.24 -9.50 2.93
N LYS A 50 4.21 -10.24 3.49
CA LYS A 50 4.73 -10.10 4.87
C LYS A 50 5.05 -8.67 5.30
N ALA A 51 5.41 -7.78 4.36
CA ALA A 51 5.82 -6.42 4.66
C ALA A 51 4.65 -5.59 5.22
N PHE A 52 3.47 -5.71 4.61
CA PHE A 52 2.24 -5.09 5.11
C PHE A 52 0.99 -5.71 4.43
N PRO A 53 0.37 -6.73 5.03
CA PRO A 53 -0.71 -7.51 4.43
C PRO A 53 -2.09 -6.82 4.54
N HIS A 54 -2.17 -5.55 4.15
CA HIS A 54 -3.40 -4.77 4.22
C HIS A 54 -4.16 -4.80 2.89
N GLN A 55 -5.47 -5.08 2.93
CA GLN A 55 -6.30 -5.27 1.72
C GLN A 55 -6.22 -4.10 0.73
N ALA A 56 -6.23 -2.86 1.21
CA ALA A 56 -6.10 -1.68 0.34
C ALA A 56 -4.75 -1.61 -0.40
N VAL A 57 -3.66 -2.10 0.19
CA VAL A 57 -2.34 -2.19 -0.46
C VAL A 57 -2.38 -3.25 -1.55
N LEU A 58 -2.84 -4.45 -1.21
CA LEU A 58 -2.93 -5.58 -2.14
C LEU A 58 -3.81 -5.23 -3.34
N GLN A 59 -5.01 -4.69 -3.11
CA GLN A 59 -5.90 -4.26 -4.21
C GLN A 59 -5.33 -3.13 -5.06
N THR A 60 -4.54 -2.22 -4.47
CA THR A 60 -3.87 -1.16 -5.24
C THR A 60 -2.78 -1.73 -6.13
N LEU A 61 -1.96 -2.65 -5.61
CA LEU A 61 -0.91 -3.32 -6.36
C LEU A 61 -1.46 -4.27 -7.43
N ALA A 62 -2.56 -4.98 -7.15
CA ALA A 62 -3.26 -5.83 -8.11
C ALA A 62 -3.71 -5.03 -9.35
N ARG A 63 -4.31 -3.85 -9.13
CA ARG A 63 -4.72 -2.94 -10.22
C ARG A 63 -3.56 -2.41 -11.05
N LEU A 64 -2.34 -2.42 -10.50
CA LEU A 64 -1.10 -2.04 -11.19
C LEU A 64 -0.37 -3.23 -11.83
N GLY A 65 -0.93 -4.44 -11.73
CA GLY A 65 -0.36 -5.66 -12.32
C GLY A 65 0.81 -6.26 -11.53
N ALA A 66 0.94 -5.96 -10.24
CA ALA A 66 1.95 -6.58 -9.39
C ALA A 66 1.68 -8.08 -9.20
N ALA A 67 2.76 -8.85 -9.04
CA ALA A 67 2.69 -10.19 -8.47
C ALA A 67 2.95 -10.14 -6.96
N TYR A 68 2.82 -11.28 -6.29
CA TYR A 68 2.99 -11.41 -4.84
C TYR A 68 4.04 -12.47 -4.50
N ASP A 69 4.79 -12.21 -3.44
CA ASP A 69 5.62 -13.17 -2.71
C ASP A 69 4.93 -13.42 -1.35
N ALA A 70 4.34 -14.60 -1.21
CA ALA A 70 3.61 -15.04 -0.02
C ALA A 70 4.41 -16.13 0.70
N ALA A 71 4.51 -16.02 2.01
CA ALA A 71 5.30 -16.88 2.89
C ALA A 71 4.45 -17.83 3.75
N SER A 72 3.11 -17.74 3.70
CA SER A 72 2.22 -18.63 4.45
C SER A 72 0.88 -18.83 3.74
N ALA A 73 0.16 -19.90 4.11
CA ALA A 73 -1.20 -20.14 3.62
C ALA A 73 -2.17 -19.00 4.00
N GLY A 74 -1.97 -18.38 5.17
CA GLY A 74 -2.76 -17.21 5.59
C GLY A 74 -2.55 -16.00 4.68
N GLU A 75 -1.33 -15.78 4.19
CA GLU A 75 -1.06 -14.71 3.21
C GLU A 75 -1.67 -15.01 1.84
N ILE A 76 -1.70 -16.28 1.42
CA ILE A 76 -2.35 -16.69 0.17
C ILE A 76 -3.86 -16.43 0.24
N ALA A 77 -4.51 -16.75 1.37
CA ALA A 77 -5.94 -16.52 1.56
C ALA A 77 -6.35 -15.04 1.50
N LEU A 78 -5.41 -14.10 1.71
CA LEU A 78 -5.67 -12.66 1.55
C LEU A 78 -5.65 -12.21 0.08
N LEU A 79 -5.17 -13.05 -0.83
CA LEU A 79 -5.05 -12.78 -2.27
C LEU A 79 -6.19 -13.38 -3.10
N GLU A 80 -7.00 -14.25 -2.49
CA GLU A 80 -8.24 -14.82 -3.06
C GLU A 80 -9.40 -13.82 -2.97
#